data_AF-A0A537UUX4-F1
#
_entry.id   AF-A0A537UUX4-F1
#
_cell.length_a   1.000
_cell.length_b   1.000
_cell.length_c   1.000
_cell.angle_alpha   90.00
_cell.angle_beta   90.00
_cell.angle_gamma   90.00
#
_symmetry.space_group_name_H-M   'P 1'
#
loop_
_entity.id
_entity.type
_entity.pdbx_description
1 polymer ?
#
loop_
_entity_poly.entity_id
_entity_poly.type
_entity_poly.pdbx_seq_one_letter_code
_entity_poly.pdbx_strand_id
1 'polypeptide(L)'
;MTFQPPYRPSGRSVWLGKGLVQTDDWIVRLLPATLEEIDASMRRLRGRNAYDTPVTREEFPLVTMADDLARMRQEIATGRGFFVFRGLDRDRYSDNELGLIFRGFGAHFGHELTQSAFGDRLGDIRDISDILVDRSKRRGYQSGGFQTAH
;
A
#
# COMPACT_ATOMS: atom_id res chain seq x y z
N MET A 1 14.31 3.18 34.58
CA MET A 1 13.57 1.90 34.66
C MET A 1 13.26 1.46 33.24
N THR A 2 13.82 0.34 32.81
CA THR A 2 13.55 -0.23 31.47
C THR A 2 12.33 -1.14 31.61
N PHE A 3 11.25 -0.82 30.88
CA PHE A 3 10.08 -1.69 30.82
C PHE A 3 10.50 -3.03 30.19
N GLN A 4 10.36 -4.11 30.95
CA GLN A 4 10.44 -5.47 30.42
C GLN A 4 9.02 -6.01 30.28
N PRO A 5 8.55 -6.32 29.07
CA PRO A 5 7.27 -6.99 28.91
C PRO A 5 7.31 -8.36 29.62
N PRO A 6 6.17 -8.83 30.16
CA PRO A 6 6.10 -10.05 30.97
C PRO A 6 6.40 -11.34 30.20
N TYR A 7 6.58 -11.27 28.88
CA TYR A 7 6.95 -12.40 28.03
C TYR A 7 7.91 -11.95 26.93
N ARG A 8 8.74 -12.90 26.46
CA ARG A 8 9.48 -12.72 25.19
C ARG A 8 8.54 -13.03 24.05
N PRO A 9 8.30 -12.09 23.12
CA PRO A 9 7.47 -12.36 21.96
C PRO A 9 8.11 -13.48 21.13
N SER A 10 7.29 -14.32 20.51
CA SER A 10 7.72 -15.39 19.62
C SER A 10 6.78 -15.49 18.41
N GLY A 11 7.17 -16.26 17.40
CA GLY A 11 6.40 -16.45 16.17
C GLY A 11 6.90 -15.61 15.00
N ARG A 12 6.15 -15.64 13.90
CA ARG A 12 6.57 -15.09 12.60
C ARG A 12 6.62 -13.57 12.55
N SER A 13 5.91 -12.89 13.46
CA SER A 13 5.96 -11.43 13.62
C SER A 13 7.22 -10.95 14.34
N VAL A 14 8.02 -11.86 14.91
CA VAL A 14 9.24 -11.54 15.64
C VAL A 14 10.45 -11.73 14.74
N TRP A 15 10.83 -10.65 14.06
CA TRP A 15 11.94 -10.65 13.11
C TRP A 15 12.83 -9.43 13.31
N LEU A 16 14.04 -9.51 12.77
CA LEU A 16 15.00 -8.40 12.69
C LEU A 16 15.32 -8.13 11.23
N GLY A 17 15.60 -6.87 10.89
CA GLY A 17 15.94 -6.49 9.50
C GLY A 17 17.08 -7.30 8.91
N LYS A 18 18.10 -7.67 9.72
CA LYS A 18 19.21 -8.53 9.29
C LYS A 18 18.78 -9.92 8.82
N GLY A 19 17.65 -10.43 9.31
CA GLY A 19 17.08 -11.70 8.84
C GLY A 19 16.30 -11.51 7.55
N LEU A 20 15.52 -10.42 7.44
CA LEU A 20 14.72 -10.13 6.25
C LEU A 20 15.54 -9.93 4.99
N VAL A 21 16.71 -9.28 5.09
CA VAL A 21 17.57 -9.03 3.92
C VAL A 21 18.18 -10.31 3.33
N GLN A 22 18.07 -11.44 4.01
CA GLN A 22 18.59 -12.75 3.55
C GLN A 22 17.54 -13.56 2.78
N THR A 23 16.28 -13.10 2.75
CA THR A 23 15.18 -13.79 2.06
C THR A 23 14.41 -12.83 1.17
N ASP A 24 13.66 -13.35 0.21
CA ASP A 24 12.74 -12.59 -0.64
C ASP A 24 11.30 -13.13 -0.57
N ASP A 25 11.01 -13.99 0.40
CA ASP A 25 9.70 -14.60 0.63
C ASP A 25 8.61 -13.58 1.06
N TRP A 26 9.00 -12.34 1.33
CA TRP A 26 8.14 -11.18 1.57
C TRP A 26 7.92 -10.31 0.31
N ILE A 27 8.55 -10.66 -0.81
CA ILE A 27 8.38 -10.01 -2.11
C ILE A 27 7.40 -10.82 -2.95
N VAL A 28 6.31 -10.20 -3.37
CA VAL A 28 5.33 -10.79 -4.30
C VAL A 28 5.52 -10.17 -5.67
N ARG A 29 5.97 -10.98 -6.64
CA ARG A 29 6.22 -10.51 -8.01
C ARG A 29 4.94 -10.61 -8.81
N LEU A 30 4.49 -9.48 -9.36
CA LEU A 30 3.32 -9.43 -10.24
C LEU A 30 3.63 -10.17 -11.53
N LEU A 31 2.88 -11.23 -11.80
CA LEU A 31 3.03 -12.02 -13.01
C LEU A 31 2.42 -11.26 -14.21
N PRO A 32 2.84 -11.56 -15.45
CA PRO A 32 2.27 -10.94 -16.64
C PRO A 32 0.74 -11.01 -16.70
N ALA A 33 0.16 -12.16 -16.32
CA ALA A 33 -1.30 -12.33 -16.28
C ALA A 33 -1.99 -11.38 -15.29
N THR A 34 -1.38 -11.12 -14.13
CA THR A 34 -1.90 -10.11 -13.18
C THR A 34 -1.77 -8.70 -13.75
N LEU A 35 -0.65 -8.38 -14.40
CA LEU A 35 -0.49 -7.07 -15.02
C LEU A 35 -1.54 -6.83 -16.11
N GLU A 36 -1.92 -7.86 -16.86
CA GLU A 36 -3.03 -7.80 -17.82
C GLU A 36 -4.40 -7.56 -17.15
N GLU A 37 -4.66 -8.17 -16.00
CA GLU A 37 -5.87 -7.92 -15.19
C GLU A 37 -5.91 -6.47 -14.67
N ILE A 38 -4.77 -5.95 -14.22
CA ILE A 38 -4.62 -4.55 -13.79
C ILE A 38 -4.91 -3.62 -14.97
N ASP A 39 -4.33 -3.88 -16.13
CA ASP A 39 -4.56 -3.09 -17.34
C ASP A 39 -6.03 -3.13 -17.79
N ALA A 40 -6.68 -4.28 -17.70
CA ALA A 40 -8.10 -4.43 -17.98
C ALA A 40 -8.97 -3.62 -17.01
N SER A 41 -8.61 -3.62 -15.72
CA SER A 41 -9.28 -2.83 -14.69
C SER A 41 -9.11 -1.33 -14.93
N MET A 42 -7.93 -0.87 -15.37
CA MET A 42 -7.71 0.52 -15.74
C MET A 42 -8.53 0.95 -16.95
N ARG A 43 -8.70 0.07 -17.96
CA ARG A 43 -9.62 0.35 -19.07
C ARG A 43 -11.07 0.51 -18.60
N ARG A 44 -11.51 -0.31 -17.64
CA ARG A 44 -12.86 -0.24 -17.06
C ARG A 44 -13.06 1.04 -16.24
N LEU A 45 -12.05 1.43 -15.47
CA LEU A 45 -12.07 2.61 -14.60
C LEU A 45 -11.66 3.89 -15.32
N ARG A 46 -11.57 3.88 -16.66
CA ARG A 46 -11.14 5.05 -17.43
C ARG A 46 -12.03 6.27 -17.14
N GLY A 47 -11.40 7.39 -16.81
CA GLY A 47 -12.09 8.64 -16.45
C GLY A 47 -12.57 8.71 -15.00
N ARG A 48 -12.40 7.63 -14.22
CA ARG A 48 -12.61 7.65 -12.77
C ARG A 48 -11.50 8.47 -12.10
N ASN A 49 -11.89 9.29 -11.14
CA ASN A 49 -10.96 9.99 -10.28
C ASN A 49 -10.63 9.15 -9.03
N ALA A 50 -9.34 8.98 -8.74
CA ALA A 50 -8.83 8.17 -7.63
C ALA A 50 -9.17 8.73 -6.25
N TYR A 51 -9.56 10.01 -6.15
CA TYR A 51 -9.93 10.63 -4.87
C TYR A 51 -11.43 10.57 -4.58
N ASP A 52 -12.25 10.08 -5.51
CA ASP A 52 -13.69 10.00 -5.34
C ASP A 52 -14.08 8.70 -4.57
N THR A 53 -15.15 8.07 -5.02
CA THR A 53 -15.73 6.83 -4.52
C THR A 53 -14.74 5.65 -4.58
N PRO A 54 -14.66 4.81 -3.52
CA PRO A 54 -13.80 3.62 -3.46
C PRO A 54 -13.93 2.70 -4.66
N VAL A 55 -12.81 2.07 -5.01
CA VAL A 55 -12.77 0.97 -5.98
C VAL A 55 -13.21 -0.30 -5.27
N THR A 56 -14.19 -1.02 -5.80
CA THR A 56 -14.60 -2.30 -5.22
C THR A 56 -13.76 -3.47 -5.75
N ARG A 57 -13.81 -4.60 -5.04
CA ARG A 57 -13.14 -5.83 -5.47
C ARG A 57 -13.60 -6.30 -6.85
N GLU A 58 -14.88 -6.09 -7.16
CA GLU A 58 -15.51 -6.47 -8.43
C GLU A 58 -15.09 -5.55 -9.59
N GLU A 59 -14.75 -4.30 -9.29
CA GLU A 59 -14.24 -3.34 -10.27
C GLU A 59 -12.75 -3.54 -10.57
N PHE A 60 -12.01 -4.16 -9.64
CA PHE A 60 -10.58 -4.47 -9.76
C PHE A 60 -10.30 -5.96 -9.43
N PRO A 61 -10.72 -6.88 -10.31
CA PRO A 61 -10.47 -8.31 -10.10
C PRO A 61 -8.98 -8.65 -10.23
N LEU A 62 -8.49 -9.49 -9.32
CA LEU A 62 -7.13 -10.03 -9.31
C LEU A 62 -7.22 -11.56 -9.21
N VAL A 63 -7.83 -12.20 -10.20
CA VAL A 63 -8.17 -13.63 -10.16
C VAL A 63 -6.90 -14.47 -10.24
N THR A 64 -5.94 -14.05 -11.05
CA THR A 64 -4.67 -14.76 -11.26
C THR A 64 -3.82 -14.89 -10.00
N MET A 65 -4.08 -14.07 -8.97
CA MET A 65 -3.36 -14.08 -7.70
C MET A 65 -4.29 -14.26 -6.48
N ALA A 66 -5.47 -14.85 -6.68
CA ALA A 66 -6.44 -15.02 -5.59
C ALA A 66 -5.86 -15.79 -4.38
N ASP A 67 -5.10 -16.87 -4.63
CA ASP A 67 -4.45 -17.66 -3.59
C ASP A 67 -3.35 -16.87 -2.86
N ASP A 68 -2.59 -16.08 -3.62
CA ASP A 68 -1.58 -15.17 -3.09
C ASP A 68 -2.21 -14.11 -2.18
N LEU A 69 -3.33 -13.51 -2.59
CA LEU A 69 -4.10 -12.56 -1.77
C LEU A 69 -4.61 -13.20 -0.47
N ALA A 70 -5.11 -14.43 -0.54
CA ALA A 70 -5.53 -15.16 0.65
C ALA A 70 -4.37 -15.41 1.62
N ARG A 71 -3.22 -15.84 1.11
CA ARG A 71 -1.98 -16.02 1.88
C ARG A 71 -1.50 -14.70 2.49
N MET A 72 -1.49 -13.62 1.70
CA MET A 72 -1.05 -12.29 2.13
C MET A 72 -1.92 -11.71 3.24
N ARG A 73 -3.24 -11.93 3.20
CA ARG A 73 -4.13 -11.54 4.31
C ARG A 73 -3.74 -12.24 5.62
N GLN A 74 -3.35 -13.51 5.57
CA GLN A 74 -2.84 -14.22 6.75
C GLN A 74 -1.47 -13.68 7.19
N GLU A 75 -0.59 -13.35 6.24
CA GLU A 75 0.72 -12.76 6.54
C GLU A 75 0.61 -11.41 7.25
N ILE A 76 -0.35 -10.57 6.86
CA ILE A 76 -0.65 -9.31 7.56
C ILE A 76 -1.20 -9.59 8.97
N ALA A 77 -2.17 -10.51 9.09
CA ALA A 77 -2.90 -10.69 10.35
C ALA A 77 -2.08 -11.42 11.44
N THR A 78 -1.33 -12.45 11.06
CA THR A 78 -0.65 -13.36 12.02
C THR A 78 0.76 -13.77 11.61
N GLY A 79 1.21 -13.38 10.42
CA GLY A 79 2.55 -13.68 9.90
C GLY A 79 3.56 -12.59 10.26
N ARG A 80 4.35 -12.18 9.26
CA ARG A 80 5.36 -11.11 9.43
C ARG A 80 4.77 -9.72 9.61
N GLY A 81 3.51 -9.51 9.21
CA GLY A 81 2.84 -8.22 9.26
C GLY A 81 3.03 -7.34 8.01
N PHE A 82 3.78 -7.79 7.00
CA PHE A 82 3.98 -7.04 5.75
C PHE A 82 4.39 -7.94 4.57
N PHE A 83 4.25 -7.39 3.37
CA PHE A 83 4.82 -7.89 2.11
C PHE A 83 5.03 -6.70 1.15
N VAL A 84 5.71 -6.93 0.04
CA VAL A 84 5.94 -5.92 -1.00
C VAL A 84 5.60 -6.48 -2.36
N PHE A 85 4.65 -5.84 -3.06
CA PHE A 85 4.42 -6.09 -4.48
C PHE A 85 5.54 -5.48 -5.33
N ARG A 86 6.03 -6.23 -6.33
CA ARG A 86 7.06 -5.79 -7.29
C ARG A 86 6.67 -6.15 -8.71
N GLY A 87 7.08 -5.32 -9.68
CA GLY A 87 6.86 -5.57 -11.11
C GLY A 87 5.83 -4.65 -11.76
N LEU A 88 5.23 -3.71 -11.01
CA LEU A 88 4.42 -2.65 -11.60
C LEU A 88 5.34 -1.59 -12.23
N ASP A 89 5.14 -1.32 -13.52
CA ASP A 89 5.87 -0.28 -14.24
C ASP A 89 5.15 1.07 -14.06
N ARG A 90 5.82 2.01 -13.38
CA ARG A 90 5.29 3.35 -13.06
C ARG A 90 4.91 4.12 -14.32
N ASP A 91 5.70 3.99 -15.38
CA ASP A 91 5.64 4.87 -16.55
C ASP A 91 4.44 4.56 -17.46
N ARG A 92 3.80 3.41 -17.23
CA ARG A 92 2.60 2.98 -17.97
C ARG A 92 1.31 3.59 -17.46
N TYR A 93 1.31 4.22 -16.29
CA TYR A 93 0.12 4.72 -15.62
C TYR A 93 0.27 6.20 -15.27
N SER A 94 -0.82 6.95 -15.24
CA SER A 94 -0.87 8.29 -14.62
C SER A 94 -0.83 8.20 -13.09
N ASP A 95 -0.58 9.32 -12.39
CA ASP A 95 -0.72 9.38 -10.91
C ASP A 95 -2.13 8.94 -10.47
N ASN A 96 -3.16 9.37 -11.21
CA ASN A 96 -4.54 8.99 -10.93
C ASN A 96 -4.76 7.47 -11.09
N GLU A 97 -4.26 6.88 -12.18
CA GLU A 97 -4.36 5.43 -12.38
C GLU A 97 -3.59 4.65 -11.31
N LEU A 98 -2.41 5.12 -10.87
CA LEU A 98 -1.75 4.52 -9.72
C LEU A 98 -2.57 4.59 -8.43
N GLY A 99 -3.24 5.72 -8.18
CA GLY A 99 -4.17 5.84 -7.06
C GLY A 99 -5.30 4.81 -7.14
N LEU A 100 -5.88 4.61 -8.32
CA LEU A 100 -6.89 3.58 -8.56
C LEU A 100 -6.33 2.16 -8.37
N ILE A 101 -5.11 1.89 -8.84
CA ILE A 101 -4.43 0.60 -8.64
C ILE A 101 -4.21 0.34 -7.15
N PHE A 102 -3.69 1.33 -6.42
CA PHE A 102 -3.47 1.23 -4.97
C PHE A 102 -4.77 0.90 -4.22
N ARG A 103 -5.86 1.62 -4.53
CA ARG A 103 -7.20 1.36 -3.97
C ARG A 103 -7.72 -0.01 -4.39
N GLY A 104 -7.52 -0.39 -5.65
CA GLY A 104 -7.89 -1.70 -6.19
C GLY A 104 -7.25 -2.85 -5.44
N PHE A 105 -5.94 -2.77 -5.16
CA PHE A 105 -5.28 -3.73 -4.26
C PHE A 105 -5.87 -3.68 -2.86
N GLY A 106 -6.05 -2.48 -2.28
CA GLY A 106 -6.62 -2.28 -0.95
C GLY A 106 -7.99 -2.94 -0.75
N ALA A 107 -8.84 -2.95 -1.78
CA ALA A 107 -10.16 -3.58 -1.78
C ALA A 107 -10.12 -5.11 -1.52
N HIS A 108 -8.99 -5.77 -1.76
CA HIS A 108 -8.80 -7.20 -1.44
C HIS A 108 -8.34 -7.43 0.01
N PHE A 109 -7.91 -6.40 0.73
CA PHE A 109 -7.40 -6.49 2.11
C PHE A 109 -8.36 -5.93 3.15
N GLY A 110 -9.33 -5.11 2.76
CA GLY A 110 -10.36 -4.61 3.67
C GLY A 110 -11.16 -3.47 3.08
N HIS A 111 -11.68 -2.62 3.97
CA HIS A 111 -12.46 -1.44 3.61
C HIS A 111 -11.64 -0.18 3.84
N GLU A 112 -11.68 0.74 2.88
CA GLU A 112 -11.06 2.04 3.03
C GLU A 112 -11.71 2.84 4.18
N LEU A 113 -10.88 3.46 5.00
CA LEU A 113 -11.29 4.35 6.07
C LEU A 113 -10.86 5.78 5.74
N THR A 114 -11.56 6.74 6.34
CA THR A 114 -11.20 8.16 6.26
C THR A 114 -9.89 8.40 7.01
N GLN A 115 -8.93 9.05 6.35
CA GLN A 115 -7.59 9.32 6.87
C GLN A 115 -7.41 10.77 7.34
N SER A 116 -8.31 11.68 6.96
CA SER A 116 -8.25 13.09 7.33
C SER A 116 -9.60 13.62 7.83
N ALA A 117 -9.57 14.70 8.60
CA ALA A 117 -10.80 15.39 9.02
C ALA A 117 -11.65 15.92 7.84
N PHE A 118 -11.06 16.03 6.65
CA PHE A 118 -11.73 16.47 5.42
C PHE A 118 -12.36 15.33 4.63
N GLY A 119 -12.28 14.09 5.13
CA GLY A 119 -12.89 12.94 4.46
C GLY A 119 -11.98 12.24 3.46
N ASP A 120 -10.72 12.66 3.33
CA ASP A 120 -9.79 12.07 2.37
C ASP A 120 -9.56 10.58 2.69
N ARG A 121 -9.66 9.74 1.67
CA ARG A 121 -9.46 8.28 1.76
C ARG A 121 -8.17 7.81 1.09
N LEU A 122 -7.64 8.62 0.18
CA LEU A 122 -6.35 8.46 -0.46
C LEU A 122 -5.53 9.72 -0.20
N GLY A 123 -4.33 9.56 0.35
CA GLY A 123 -3.44 10.67 0.68
C GLY A 123 -2.19 10.64 -0.19
N ASP A 124 -1.82 11.79 -0.73
CA ASP A 124 -0.56 11.92 -1.47
C ASP A 124 0.58 12.30 -0.55
N ILE A 125 1.70 11.58 -0.70
CA ILE A 125 2.96 11.91 -0.03
C ILE A 125 3.87 12.54 -1.09
N ARG A 126 4.09 13.85 -1.00
CA ARG A 126 4.86 14.62 -1.97
C ARG A 126 5.64 15.71 -1.24
N ASP A 127 6.88 15.96 -1.65
CA ASP A 127 7.56 17.18 -1.23
C ASP A 127 6.96 18.37 -2.01
N ILE A 128 6.29 19.27 -1.28
CA ILE A 128 5.71 20.50 -1.83
C ILE A 128 6.30 21.74 -1.15
N SER A 129 7.52 21.62 -0.63
CA SER A 129 8.21 22.68 0.11
C SER A 129 8.53 23.91 -0.75
N ASP A 130 8.63 23.74 -2.06
CA ASP A 130 8.77 24.78 -3.09
C ASP A 130 7.46 25.52 -3.38
N ILE A 131 6.32 24.83 -3.29
CA ILE A 131 4.97 25.39 -3.52
C ILE A 131 4.43 26.06 -2.25
N LEU A 132 4.56 25.40 -1.10
CA LEU A 132 4.12 25.88 0.21
C LEU A 132 5.32 26.22 1.09
N VAL A 133 5.93 27.37 0.81
CA VAL A 133 7.16 27.83 1.48
C VAL A 133 6.98 27.91 3.01
N ASP A 134 5.82 28.40 3.48
CA ASP A 134 5.50 28.50 4.91
C ASP A 134 5.41 27.11 5.55
N ARG A 135 6.37 26.79 6.42
CA ARG A 135 6.47 25.50 7.12
C ARG A 135 5.29 25.24 8.05
N SER A 136 4.70 26.27 8.64
CA SER A 136 3.58 26.12 9.59
C SER A 136 2.31 25.56 8.94
N LYS A 137 2.21 25.67 7.61
CA LYS A 137 1.06 25.22 6.81
C LYS A 137 1.26 23.84 6.18
N ARG A 138 2.43 23.22 6.35
CA ARG A 138 2.76 21.90 5.79
C ARG A 138 2.54 20.79 6.82
N ARG A 139 2.04 19.63 6.37
CA ARG A 139 2.01 18.39 7.16
C ARG A 139 3.30 17.58 6.96
N GLY A 140 3.55 16.60 7.84
CA GLY A 140 4.78 15.79 7.80
C GLY A 140 5.03 15.06 6.47
N TYR A 141 3.96 14.71 5.74
CA TYR A 141 4.04 14.07 4.42
C TYR A 141 4.17 15.05 3.24
N GLN A 142 4.25 16.36 3.53
CA GLN A 142 4.30 17.46 2.54
C GLN A 142 5.65 18.17 2.48
N SER A 143 6.65 17.65 3.19
CA SER A 143 8.00 18.21 3.24
C SER A 143 9.02 17.09 3.13
N GLY A 144 10.04 17.29 2.31
CA GLY A 144 11.21 16.42 2.29
C GLY A 144 11.88 16.33 3.66
N GLY A 145 12.48 15.17 3.96
CA GLY A 145 13.17 14.91 5.22
C GLY A 145 12.96 13.51 5.75
N PHE A 146 13.45 13.27 6.96
CA PHE A 146 13.34 11.98 7.63
C PHE A 146 11.95 11.81 8.24
N GLN A 147 11.30 10.68 7.95
CA GLN A 147 10.09 10.24 8.63
C GLN A 147 10.49 9.22 9.70
N THR A 148 10.18 9.51 10.97
CA THR A 148 10.41 8.58 12.07
C THR A 148 9.50 7.37 11.94
N ALA A 149 9.92 6.22 12.48
CA ALA A 149 9.00 5.09 12.63
C ALA A 149 7.77 5.52 13.47
N HIS A 150 6.57 5.23 12.97
CA HIS A 150 5.28 5.58 13.57
C HIS A 150 4.22 4.54 13.18
#